data_AF-A0A2T4KBH8-F1
#
_entry.id   AF-A0A2T4KBH8-F1
#
_cell.length_a   1.000
_cell.length_b   1.000
_cell.length_c   1.000
_cell.angle_alpha   90.00
_cell.angle_beta   90.00
_cell.angle_gamma   90.00
#
_symmetry.space_group_name_H-M   'P 1'
#
loop_
_entity.id
_entity.type
_entity.pdbx_description
1 polymer ?
#
loop_
_entity_poly.entity_id
_entity_poly.type
_entity_poly.pdbx_seq_one_letter_code
_entity_poly.pdbx_strand_id
1 'polypeptide(L)' 'NIIRPSISIISSGKHNKYHLPNEETIEKLKSFNSKNYNTQNDGEITIDLDRDLKISFK' A
#
# COMPACT_ATOMS: atom_id res chain seq x y z
N ASN A 1 -3.37 13.43 -11.10
CA ASN A 1 -3.12 12.89 -9.74
C ASN A 1 -1.65 12.49 -9.67
N ILE A 2 -0.82 13.17 -8.87
CA ILE A 2 0.67 13.19 -9.00
C ILE A 2 1.35 12.05 -8.21
N ILE A 3 0.61 11.38 -7.33
CA ILE A 3 1.15 10.32 -6.46
C ILE A 3 1.14 8.98 -7.20
N ARG A 4 2.34 8.44 -7.47
CA ARG A 4 2.58 7.15 -8.15
C ARG A 4 3.57 6.32 -7.33
N PRO A 5 3.10 5.59 -6.30
CA PRO A 5 3.97 4.88 -5.37
C PRO A 5 4.58 3.62 -6.00
N SER A 6 5.86 3.36 -5.71
CA SER A 6 6.52 2.09 -6.06
C SER A 6 6.09 0.94 -5.13
N ILE A 7 5.76 1.26 -3.88
CA ILE A 7 5.26 0.33 -2.87
C ILE A 7 4.00 0.92 -2.25
N SER A 8 2.97 0.09 -2.09
CA SER A 8 1.73 0.46 -1.41
C SER A 8 1.42 -0.54 -0.31
N ILE A 9 1.06 -0.01 0.85
CA ILE A 9 0.71 -0.81 2.03
C ILE A 9 -0.76 -0.57 2.34
N ILE A 10 -1.51 -1.66 2.43
CA ILE A 10 -2.95 -1.65 2.66
C ILE A 10 -3.21 -2.24 4.03
N SER A 11 -3.66 -1.38 4.94
CA SER A 11 -4.10 -1.77 6.27
C SER A 11 -5.59 -2.08 6.25
N SER A 12 -5.95 -3.35 6.42
CA SER A 12 -7.34 -3.80 6.46
C SER A 12 -7.43 -5.17 7.13
N GLY A 13 -8.57 -5.46 7.77
CA GLY A 13 -8.79 -6.72 8.49
C GLY A 13 -9.38 -7.81 7.59
N LYS A 14 -9.02 -9.09 7.84
CA LYS A 14 -9.67 -10.23 7.17
C LYS A 14 -11.19 -10.13 7.31
N HIS A 15 -11.91 -10.37 6.21
CA HIS A 15 -13.38 -10.29 6.16
C HIS A 15 -13.94 -8.93 6.63
N ASN A 16 -13.20 -7.86 6.33
CA ASN A 16 -13.62 -6.49 6.54
C ASN A 16 -15.05 -6.25 6.01
N LYS A 17 -15.96 -5.81 6.91
CA LYS A 17 -17.38 -5.50 6.65
C LYS A 17 -17.61 -4.46 5.53
N TYR A 18 -16.65 -3.58 5.33
CA TYR A 18 -16.68 -2.49 4.35
C TYR A 18 -16.09 -2.90 2.99
N HIS A 19 -15.67 -4.15 2.81
CA HIS A 19 -15.12 -4.67 1.55
C HIS A 19 -13.91 -3.86 1.03
N LEU A 20 -13.10 -3.31 1.95
CA LEU A 20 -11.88 -2.59 1.58
C LEU A 20 -10.70 -3.56 1.44
N PRO A 21 -9.69 -3.20 0.63
CA PRO A 21 -9.62 -2.03 -0.25
C PRO A 21 -10.60 -2.13 -1.44
N ASN A 22 -11.15 -0.99 -1.88
CA ASN A 22 -11.99 -0.92 -3.07
C ASN A 22 -11.19 -1.40 -4.31
N GLU A 23 -11.86 -2.13 -5.21
CA GLU A 23 -11.25 -2.65 -6.43
C GLU A 23 -10.60 -1.56 -7.28
N GLU A 24 -11.27 -0.41 -7.46
CA GLU A 24 -10.72 0.74 -8.20
C GLU A 24 -9.37 1.21 -7.62
N THR A 25 -9.24 1.22 -6.30
CA THR A 25 -7.98 1.61 -5.65
C THR A 25 -6.89 0.59 -5.96
N ILE A 26 -7.21 -0.71 -5.88
CA ILE A 26 -6.27 -1.79 -6.21
C ILE A 26 -5.83 -1.72 -7.67
N GLU A 27 -6.76 -1.52 -8.60
CA GLU A 27 -6.48 -1.41 -10.03
C GLU A 27 -5.59 -0.22 -10.35
N LYS A 28 -5.86 0.94 -9.72
CA LYS A 28 -5.03 2.13 -9.88
C LYS A 28 -3.61 1.91 -9.37
N LEU A 29 -3.44 1.30 -8.20
CA LEU A 29 -2.11 0.97 -7.66
C LEU A 29 -1.37 -0.04 -8.56
N LYS A 30 -2.07 -1.05 -9.07
CA LYS A 30 -1.54 -2.00 -10.07
C LYS A 30 -1.10 -1.28 -11.36
N SER A 31 -1.87 -0.31 -11.84
CA SER A 31 -1.52 0.49 -13.04
C SER A 31 -0.25 1.33 -12.88
N PHE A 32 0.18 1.58 -11.64
CA PHE A 32 1.45 2.24 -11.34
C PHE A 32 2.62 1.27 -11.20
N ASN A 33 2.41 -0.02 -11.44
CA ASN A 33 3.34 -1.09 -11.07
C ASN A 33 3.73 -1.05 -9.59
N SER A 34 2.80 -0.60 -8.72
CA SER A 34 3.04 -0.56 -7.29
C SER A 34 3.04 -1.98 -6.72
N LYS A 35 4.06 -2.31 -5.93
CA LYS A 35 4.06 -3.55 -5.14
C LYS A 35 3.09 -3.37 -3.97
N ASN A 36 2.01 -4.14 -3.98
CA ASN A 36 0.97 -4.04 -2.95
C ASN A 36 1.20 -5.09 -1.86
N TYR A 37 1.26 -4.64 -0.61
CA TYR A 37 1.21 -5.50 0.58
C TYR A 37 -0.09 -5.23 1.33
N ASN A 38 -0.78 -6.29 1.79
CA ASN A 38 -2.08 -6.17 2.41
C ASN A 38 -2.16 -7.02 3.68
N THR A 39 -2.31 -6.35 4.82
CA THR A 39 -2.42 -6.98 6.15
C THR A 39 -3.54 -8.01 6.27
N GLN A 40 -4.57 -7.96 5.41
CA GLN A 40 -5.60 -9.00 5.34
C GLN A 40 -5.02 -10.36 4.96
N ASN A 41 -4.06 -10.40 4.05
CA ASN A 41 -3.50 -11.63 3.51
C ASN A 41 -2.16 -11.94 4.17
N ASP A 42 -1.34 -10.91 4.34
CA ASP A 42 0.05 -11.01 4.75
C ASP A 42 0.22 -10.95 6.28
N GLY A 43 -0.81 -10.53 7.01
CA GLY A 43 -0.75 -10.34 8.47
C GLY A 43 0.00 -9.07 8.84
N GLU A 44 1.01 -9.20 9.71
CA GLU A 44 1.86 -8.07 10.09
C GLU A 44 2.81 -7.71 8.94
N ILE A 45 2.94 -6.40 8.67
CA ILE A 45 3.91 -5.87 7.70
C ILE A 45 4.91 -5.02 8.47
N THR A 46 6.16 -5.46 8.53
CA THR A 46 7.28 -4.70 9.09
C THR A 46 8.01 -3.96 7.97
N ILE A 47 8.26 -2.67 8.16
CA ILE A 47 9.09 -1.86 7.27
C ILE A 47 10.37 -1.53 8.02
N ASP A 48 11.49 -2.01 7.52
CA ASP A 48 12.81 -1.60 7.99
C ASP A 48 13.29 -0.45 7.10
N LEU A 49 13.68 0.66 7.73
CA LEU A 49 14.07 1.89 7.05
C LEU A 49 15.53 2.19 7.38
N ASP A 50 16.28 2.61 6.37
CA ASP A 50 17.64 3.09 6.57
C ASP A 50 17.66 4.28 7.54
N ARG A 51 18.73 4.38 8.34
CA ARG A 51 18.90 5.47 9.33
C ARG A 51 18.82 6.86 8.68
N ASP A 52 19.35 7.01 7.48
CA ASP A 52 19.44 8.28 6.76
C ASP A 52 18.33 8.43 5.70
N LEU A 53 17.08 8.24 6.12
CA LEU A 53 15.91 8.40 5.26
C LEU A 53 15.82 9.84 4.73
N LYS A 54 15.93 10.01 3.41
CA LYS A 54 15.72 11.29 2.75
C LYS A 54 14.26 11.44 2.33
N ILE A 55 13.57 12.39 2.94
CA ILE A 55 12.21 12.75 2.57
C ILE A 55 12.28 13.96 1.65
N SER A 56 11.82 13.80 0.39
CA SER A 56 11.65 14.89 -0.55
C SER A 56 10.18 15.16 -0.77
N PHE A 57 9.76 16.41 -0.59
CA PHE A 57 8.44 16.86 -1.00
C PHE A 57 8.50 17.26 -2.48
N LYS A 58 7.46 16.91 -3.25
CA LYS A 58 7.26 17.39 -4.62
C LYS A 58 6.37 18.61 -4.62
#